data_AF-T0QYR6-F1
#
_entry.id   AF-T0QYR6-F1
#
_cell.length_a   1.000
_cell.length_b   1.000
_cell.length_c   1.000
_cell.angle_alpha   90.00
_cell.angle_beta   90.00
_cell.angle_gamma   90.00
#
_symmetry.space_group_name_H-M   'P 1'
#
loop_
_entity.id
_entity.type
_entity.pdbx_description
1 polymer ?
#
loop_
_entity_poly.entity_id
_entity_poly.type
_entity_poly.pdbx_seq_one_letter_code
_entity_poly.pdbx_strand_id
1 'polypeptide(L)'
;MHEPSHLALCGPIAPSTMKLTYFNTPGRAELVRLTLFLHDIPFEDERLSYEEFLVRKPTLPFQQLPTLTVDGEVFAQSRGMARYVGHLTGLYPTTDPLGAYCTASTSSSPPDVTKKDALGKELVDVMLPALFAGVEARLVAANKGGPYLLGDMLSLADVELLIMRICLRSGFMVGIPTTMCDPYVRWNEIADAVAALPKIQAWYATHP
;
A
#
# COMPACT_ATOMS: atom_id res chain seq x y z
N MET A 1 -15.56 33.30 -27.44
CA MET A 1 -14.83 32.08 -27.82
C MET A 1 -13.71 31.90 -26.81
N HIS A 2 -13.93 31.10 -25.78
CA HIS A 2 -12.88 30.70 -24.84
C HIS A 2 -12.38 29.33 -25.30
N GLU A 3 -11.11 29.24 -25.67
CA GLU A 3 -10.45 27.95 -25.85
C GLU A 3 -10.42 27.19 -24.52
N PRO A 4 -10.62 25.87 -24.51
CA PRO A 4 -10.34 25.07 -23.34
C PRO A 4 -8.83 24.99 -23.13
N SER A 5 -8.37 25.48 -21.99
CA SER A 5 -6.99 25.26 -21.53
C SER A 5 -6.75 23.76 -21.40
N HIS A 6 -6.07 23.18 -22.39
CA HIS A 6 -5.49 21.85 -22.28
C HIS A 6 -4.44 21.90 -21.17
N LEU A 7 -4.82 21.43 -19.97
CA LEU A 7 -3.86 21.00 -18.95
C LEU A 7 -2.98 19.95 -19.62
N ALA A 8 -1.77 20.37 -19.99
CA ALA A 8 -0.76 19.48 -20.51
C ALA A 8 -0.56 18.35 -19.51
N LEU A 9 -0.88 17.13 -19.93
CA LEU A 9 -0.28 15.94 -19.36
C LEU A 9 1.23 16.21 -19.31
N CYS A 10 1.83 16.08 -18.13
CA CYS A 10 3.26 16.24 -17.95
C CYS A 10 3.96 15.45 -19.08
N GLY A 11 4.79 16.12 -19.88
CA GLY A 11 5.57 15.46 -20.93
C GLY A 11 6.41 14.32 -20.34
N PRO A 12 7.03 13.47 -21.18
CA PRO A 12 7.76 12.30 -20.71
C PRO A 12 8.79 12.73 -19.66
N ILE A 13 8.50 12.38 -18.40
CA ILE A 13 9.41 12.53 -17.27
C ILE A 13 10.61 11.66 -17.65
N ALA A 14 11.82 12.24 -17.72
CA ALA A 14 13.04 11.47 -17.88
C ALA A 14 13.01 10.35 -16.82
N PRO A 15 13.41 9.10 -17.13
CA PRO A 15 13.25 8.01 -16.19
C PRO A 15 14.04 8.32 -14.92
N SER A 16 13.35 8.70 -13.85
CA SER A 16 13.96 8.93 -12.56
C SER A 16 14.58 7.62 -12.09
N THR A 17 15.82 7.70 -11.63
CA THR A 17 16.48 6.55 -11.02
C THR A 17 15.82 6.30 -9.66
N MET A 18 15.26 5.11 -9.46
CA MET A 18 14.56 4.75 -8.23
C MET A 18 15.18 3.54 -7.56
N LYS A 19 15.37 3.66 -6.24
CA LYS A 19 15.78 2.55 -5.37
C LYS A 19 14.91 2.50 -4.13
N LEU A 20 14.24 1.37 -3.94
CA LEU A 20 13.48 1.08 -2.72
C LEU A 20 14.34 0.24 -1.80
N THR A 21 14.65 0.76 -0.62
CA THR A 21 15.42 0.04 0.41
C THR A 21 14.49 -0.41 1.53
N TYR A 22 14.45 -1.71 1.82
CA TYR A 22 13.69 -2.26 2.93
C TYR A 22 14.27 -3.61 3.39
N PHE A 23 13.64 -4.25 4.38
CA PHE A 23 13.96 -5.61 4.75
C PHE A 23 13.48 -6.62 3.68
N ASN A 24 14.01 -7.85 3.74
CA ASN A 24 13.54 -8.99 2.95
C ASN A 24 12.20 -9.55 3.47
N THR A 25 11.21 -8.67 3.59
CA THR A 25 9.83 -8.96 3.98
C THR A 25 8.92 -7.97 3.23
N PRO A 26 7.66 -8.32 2.93
CA PRO A 26 6.71 -7.39 2.33
C PRO A 26 6.59 -6.09 3.15
N GLY A 27 6.15 -6.24 4.41
CA GLY A 27 5.99 -5.18 5.40
C GLY A 27 5.46 -3.86 4.84
N ARG A 28 6.08 -2.74 5.26
CA ARG A 28 5.65 -1.39 4.89
C ARG A 28 6.06 -0.98 3.47
N ALA A 29 6.93 -1.73 2.81
CA ALA A 29 7.42 -1.43 1.46
C ALA A 29 6.57 -2.06 0.35
N GLU A 30 5.76 -3.07 0.69
CA GLU A 30 5.05 -3.89 -0.31
C GLU A 30 4.13 -3.08 -1.22
N LEU A 31 3.43 -2.08 -0.69
CA LEU A 31 2.57 -1.23 -1.51
C LEU A 31 3.38 -0.48 -2.59
N VAL A 32 4.59 -0.02 -2.25
CA VAL A 32 5.49 0.65 -3.20
C VAL A 32 6.02 -0.35 -4.22
N ARG A 33 6.48 -1.53 -3.78
CA ARG A 33 6.96 -2.61 -4.67
C ARG A 33 5.90 -3.01 -5.69
N LEU A 34 4.70 -3.34 -5.22
CA LEU A 34 3.60 -3.75 -6.09
C LEU A 34 3.20 -2.65 -7.05
N THR A 35 3.11 -1.40 -6.59
CA THR A 35 2.70 -0.30 -7.47
C THR A 35 3.73 -0.05 -8.59
N LEU A 36 5.02 -0.08 -8.28
CA LEU A 36 6.08 0.03 -9.29
C LEU A 36 6.03 -1.14 -10.28
N PHE A 37 5.91 -2.37 -9.77
CA PHE A 37 5.85 -3.58 -10.59
C PHE A 37 4.61 -3.64 -11.49
N LEU A 38 3.44 -3.29 -10.97
CA LEU A 38 2.16 -3.22 -11.70
C LEU A 38 2.25 -2.34 -12.95
N HIS A 39 3.10 -1.30 -12.94
CA HIS A 39 3.22 -0.33 -14.02
C HIS A 39 4.55 -0.39 -14.78
N ASP A 40 5.32 -1.48 -14.63
CA ASP A 40 6.63 -1.67 -15.29
C ASP A 40 7.60 -0.51 -15.03
N ILE A 41 7.49 0.14 -13.86
CA ILE A 41 8.40 1.21 -13.50
C ILE A 41 9.69 0.56 -13.00
N PRO A 42 10.84 0.78 -13.66
CA PRO A 42 12.11 0.19 -13.24
C PRO A 42 12.56 0.78 -11.91
N PHE A 43 12.97 -0.09 -10.98
CA PHE A 43 13.56 0.30 -9.71
C PHE A 43 14.51 -0.78 -9.19
N GLU A 44 15.46 -0.40 -8.35
CA GLU A 44 16.28 -1.31 -7.55
C GLU A 44 15.55 -1.66 -6.24
N ASP A 45 15.29 -2.95 -5.97
CA ASP A 45 14.76 -3.44 -4.68
C ASP A 45 15.92 -3.87 -3.77
N GLU A 46 16.49 -2.92 -3.03
CA GLU A 46 17.60 -3.15 -2.10
C GLU A 46 17.07 -3.75 -0.80
N ARG A 47 17.35 -5.04 -0.58
CA ARG A 47 16.88 -5.78 0.60
C ARG A 47 18.00 -5.92 1.62
N LEU A 48 17.82 -5.29 2.78
CA LEU A 48 18.78 -5.34 3.89
C LEU A 48 18.44 -6.45 4.89
N SER A 49 19.47 -7.06 5.45
CA SER A 49 19.42 -7.76 6.74
C SER A 49 19.23 -6.77 7.90
N TYR A 50 18.93 -7.29 9.09
CA TYR A 50 18.80 -6.44 10.28
C TYR A 50 20.16 -5.82 10.68
N GLU A 51 21.24 -6.58 10.53
CA GLU A 51 22.62 -6.15 10.81
C GLU A 51 23.05 -5.02 9.87
N GLU A 52 22.81 -5.16 8.56
CA GLU A 52 23.06 -4.11 7.58
C GLU A 52 22.23 -2.86 7.86
N PHE A 53 20.97 -3.03 8.27
CA PHE A 53 20.14 -1.92 8.73
C PHE A 53 20.75 -1.21 9.93
N LEU A 54 21.20 -1.93 10.97
CA LEU A 54 21.79 -1.29 12.15
C LEU A 54 23.03 -0.45 11.81
N VAL A 55 23.87 -0.92 10.88
CA VAL A 55 25.03 -0.18 10.39
C VAL A 55 24.60 1.07 9.61
N ARG A 56 23.57 0.96 8.75
CA ARG A 56 23.12 2.06 7.89
C ARG A 56 22.20 3.05 8.60
N LYS A 57 21.53 2.65 9.67
CA LYS A 57 20.51 3.40 10.41
C LYS A 57 20.88 4.86 10.71
N PRO A 58 22.11 5.20 11.16
CA PRO A 58 22.48 6.59 11.43
C PRO A 58 22.45 7.51 10.19
N THR A 59 22.55 6.93 8.99
CA THR A 59 22.57 7.65 7.71
C THR A 59 21.18 7.79 7.07
N LEU A 60 20.18 7.07 7.56
CA LEU A 60 18.83 7.07 6.99
C LEU A 60 18.01 8.26 7.52
N PRO A 61 17.14 8.88 6.70
CA PRO A 61 16.19 9.86 7.18
C PRO A 61 15.32 9.28 8.30
N PHE A 62 15.25 9.99 9.43
CA PHE A 62 14.57 9.53 10.66
C PHE A 62 15.05 8.17 11.20
N GLN A 63 16.22 7.68 10.76
CA GLN A 63 16.81 6.42 11.20
C GLN A 63 15.89 5.21 11.05
N GLN A 64 15.10 5.18 9.97
CA GLN A 64 14.07 4.18 9.74
C GLN A 64 14.05 3.66 8.30
N LEU A 65 13.34 2.54 8.12
CA LEU A 65 13.00 1.96 6.83
C LEU A 65 11.46 1.81 6.71
N PRO A 66 10.90 1.77 5.49
CA PRO A 66 11.58 1.84 4.19
C PRO A 66 12.09 3.23 3.85
N THR A 67 12.98 3.28 2.85
CA THR A 67 13.39 4.50 2.14
C THR A 67 13.20 4.33 0.64
N LEU A 68 12.87 5.41 -0.06
CA LEU A 68 12.85 5.49 -1.52
C LEU A 68 13.86 6.56 -1.93
N THR A 69 14.88 6.16 -2.68
CA THR A 69 15.79 7.09 -3.34
C THR A 69 15.23 7.45 -4.70
N VAL A 70 15.11 8.75 -4.98
CA VAL A 70 14.69 9.30 -6.27
C VAL A 70 15.77 10.26 -6.72
N ASP A 71 16.44 9.96 -7.84
CA ASP A 71 17.47 10.84 -8.43
C ASP A 71 18.58 11.23 -7.43
N GLY A 72 18.97 10.27 -6.59
CA GLY A 72 20.02 10.43 -5.58
C GLY A 72 19.54 10.99 -4.23
N GLU A 73 18.33 11.52 -4.13
CA GLU A 73 17.77 12.03 -2.87
C GLU A 73 17.01 10.92 -2.13
N VAL A 74 17.27 10.76 -0.83
CA VAL A 74 16.70 9.68 0.00
C VAL A 74 15.51 10.18 0.80
N PHE A 75 14.33 9.62 0.56
CA PHE A 75 13.11 9.91 1.30
C PHE A 75 12.70 8.75 2.21
N ALA A 76 12.00 9.07 3.30
CA ALA A 76 11.37 8.10 4.19
C ALA A 76 9.84 8.34 4.24
N GLN A 77 9.12 7.48 4.96
CA GLN A 77 7.64 7.40 5.03
C GLN A 77 6.99 6.65 3.86
N SER A 78 6.69 5.37 4.08
CA SER A 78 6.10 4.48 3.08
C SER A 78 4.81 5.02 2.44
N ARG A 79 3.97 5.72 3.21
CA ARG A 79 2.73 6.33 2.70
C ARG A 79 3.00 7.51 1.75
N GLY A 80 4.04 8.28 2.03
CA GLY A 80 4.49 9.36 1.15
C GLY A 80 5.02 8.79 -0.17
N MET A 81 5.85 7.75 -0.08
CA MET A 81 6.34 7.01 -1.24
C MET A 81 5.21 6.43 -2.08
N ALA A 82 4.25 5.75 -1.45
CA ALA A 82 3.13 5.14 -2.14
C ALA A 82 2.31 6.20 -2.89
N ARG A 83 2.06 7.38 -2.30
CA ARG A 83 1.37 8.48 -3.00
C ARG A 83 2.18 9.04 -4.16
N TYR A 84 3.50 9.20 -3.99
CA TYR A 84 4.38 9.62 -5.07
C TYR A 84 4.32 8.66 -6.25
N VAL A 85 4.51 7.35 -6.01
CA VAL A 85 4.41 6.33 -7.06
C VAL A 85 2.97 6.23 -7.60
N GLY A 86 1.96 6.36 -6.75
CA GLY A 86 0.55 6.40 -7.15
C GLY A 86 0.24 7.56 -8.11
N HIS A 87 0.89 8.71 -7.93
CA HIS A 87 0.80 9.83 -8.87
C HIS A 87 1.45 9.49 -10.22
N LEU A 88 2.63 8.85 -10.22
CA LEU A 88 3.32 8.43 -11.45
C LEU A 88 2.54 7.37 -12.24
N THR A 89 1.78 6.52 -11.55
CA THR A 89 1.09 5.36 -12.12
C THR A 89 -0.39 5.59 -12.42
N GLY A 90 -0.97 6.66 -11.87
CA GLY A 90 -2.41 6.91 -11.93
C GLY A 90 -3.23 6.14 -10.88
N LEU A 91 -2.60 5.38 -9.97
CA LEU A 91 -3.29 4.71 -8.85
C LEU A 91 -3.65 5.64 -7.69
N TYR A 92 -3.36 6.93 -7.80
CA TYR A 92 -3.79 7.95 -6.86
C TYR A 92 -4.50 9.09 -7.59
N PRO A 93 -5.77 9.40 -7.28
CA PRO A 93 -6.50 10.47 -7.96
C PRO A 93 -5.80 11.83 -7.81
N THR A 94 -5.64 12.54 -8.92
CA THR A 94 -4.98 13.86 -8.98
C THR A 94 -5.95 15.00 -9.29
N THR A 95 -7.06 14.69 -9.96
CA THR A 95 -8.12 15.65 -10.35
C THR A 95 -9.42 15.46 -9.57
N ASP A 96 -9.52 14.43 -8.73
CA ASP A 96 -10.65 14.18 -7.82
C ASP A 96 -10.17 14.24 -6.36
N PRO A 97 -10.24 15.41 -5.70
CA PRO A 97 -9.80 15.56 -4.31
C PRO A 97 -10.55 14.65 -3.33
N LEU A 98 -11.84 14.38 -3.58
CA LEU A 98 -12.61 13.49 -2.72
C LEU A 98 -12.18 12.04 -2.92
N GLY A 99 -11.97 11.59 -4.16
CA GLY A 99 -11.40 10.28 -4.48
C GLY A 99 -10.01 10.09 -3.87
N ALA A 100 -9.15 11.11 -3.93
CA ALA A 100 -7.84 11.10 -3.29
C ALA A 100 -7.97 10.95 -1.76
N TYR A 101 -8.88 11.69 -1.13
CA TYR A 101 -9.16 11.57 0.29
C TYR A 101 -9.73 10.20 0.67
N CYS A 102 -10.68 9.67 -0.11
CA CYS A 102 -11.20 8.31 0.06
C CYS A 102 -10.06 7.29 0.05
N THR A 103 -9.20 7.33 -0.98
CA THR A 103 -8.02 6.45 -1.11
C THR A 103 -7.08 6.57 0.10
N ALA A 104 -6.85 7.79 0.60
CA ALA A 104 -5.97 8.01 1.74
C ALA A 104 -6.59 7.61 3.09
N SER A 105 -7.91 7.46 3.17
CA SER A 105 -8.66 7.26 4.42
C SER A 105 -8.99 5.79 4.74
N THR A 106 -8.97 4.90 3.75
CA THR A 106 -9.03 3.42 3.94
C THR A 106 -7.75 2.87 4.57
N SER A 107 -6.72 3.67 4.46
CA SER A 107 -5.32 3.35 4.62
C SER A 107 -4.95 3.58 6.09
N SER A 108 -5.22 2.58 6.94
CA SER A 108 -4.94 2.59 8.38
C SER A 108 -3.63 1.86 8.66
N SER A 109 -2.78 2.44 9.51
CA SER A 109 -1.59 1.69 9.97
C SER A 109 -2.07 0.55 10.87
N PRO A 110 -1.73 -0.72 10.59
CA PRO A 110 -1.99 -1.76 11.56
C PRO A 110 -1.28 -1.36 12.87
N PRO A 111 -1.95 -1.52 14.02
CA PRO A 111 -1.31 -1.30 15.30
C PRO A 111 -0.04 -2.16 15.38
N ASP A 112 0.97 -1.65 16.07
CA ASP A 112 2.24 -2.36 16.21
C ASP A 112 2.02 -3.66 16.98
N VAL A 113 1.89 -4.75 16.23
CA VAL A 113 1.61 -6.08 16.76
C VAL A 113 2.76 -6.63 17.60
N THR A 114 3.93 -6.00 17.60
CA THR A 114 5.04 -6.35 18.51
C THR A 114 4.81 -5.83 19.92
N LYS A 115 3.85 -4.91 20.12
CA LYS A 115 3.42 -4.40 21.44
C LYS A 115 2.20 -5.14 22.01
N LYS A 116 1.89 -6.34 21.47
CA LYS A 116 0.78 -7.18 21.92
C LYS A 116 0.82 -7.49 23.42
N ASP A 117 1.97 -7.45 24.08
CA ASP A 117 2.05 -7.80 25.51
C ASP A 117 1.34 -6.78 26.43
N ALA A 118 1.16 -5.53 26.00
CA ALA A 118 0.49 -4.49 26.80
C ALA A 118 -1.02 -4.34 26.51
N LEU A 119 -1.46 -4.67 25.29
CA LEU A 119 -2.84 -4.46 24.80
C LEU A 119 -3.51 -5.75 24.30
N GLY A 120 -2.84 -6.90 24.38
CA GLY A 120 -3.01 -8.07 23.51
C GLY A 120 -4.45 -8.48 23.22
N LYS A 121 -5.23 -8.78 24.26
CA LYS A 121 -6.63 -9.23 24.08
C LYS A 121 -7.55 -8.09 23.63
N GLU A 122 -7.38 -6.89 24.18
CA GLU A 122 -8.19 -5.72 23.78
C GLU A 122 -7.94 -5.33 22.32
N LEU A 123 -6.69 -5.42 21.87
CA LEU A 123 -6.32 -5.16 20.50
C LEU A 123 -7.01 -6.13 19.54
N VAL A 124 -6.98 -7.42 19.85
CA VAL A 124 -7.50 -8.49 18.98
C VAL A 124 -9.02 -8.59 19.06
N ASP A 125 -9.61 -8.49 20.24
CA ASP A 125 -11.05 -8.73 20.45
C ASP A 125 -11.91 -7.48 20.23
N VAL A 126 -11.31 -6.27 20.32
CA VAL A 126 -12.06 -5.00 20.26
C VAL A 126 -11.53 -4.08 19.16
N MET A 127 -10.25 -3.69 19.23
CA MET A 127 -9.75 -2.61 18.38
C MET A 127 -9.67 -3.00 16.90
N LEU A 128 -9.12 -4.18 16.59
CA LEU A 128 -9.00 -4.67 15.21
C LEU A 128 -10.37 -4.95 14.56
N PRO A 129 -11.31 -5.66 15.21
CA PRO A 129 -12.65 -5.83 14.64
C PRO A 129 -13.38 -4.51 14.38
N ALA A 130 -13.28 -3.53 15.31
CA ALA A 130 -13.88 -2.22 15.12
C ALA A 130 -13.23 -1.44 13.97
N LEU A 131 -11.89 -1.50 13.86
CA LEU A 131 -11.17 -0.89 12.75
C LEU A 131 -11.59 -1.49 11.40
N PHE A 132 -11.60 -2.82 11.29
CA PHE A 132 -11.92 -3.51 10.04
C PHE A 132 -13.40 -3.36 9.66
N ALA A 133 -14.31 -3.38 10.63
CA ALA A 133 -15.72 -3.03 10.39
C ALA A 133 -15.86 -1.58 9.90
N GLY A 134 -15.05 -0.65 10.44
CA GLY A 134 -15.00 0.73 9.97
C GLY A 134 -14.41 0.90 8.57
N VAL A 135 -13.47 0.04 8.16
CA VAL A 135 -12.98 -0.03 6.78
C VAL A 135 -14.09 -0.56 5.88
N GLU A 136 -14.67 -1.71 6.18
CA GLU A 136 -15.76 -2.32 5.42
C GLU A 136 -16.94 -1.34 5.22
N ALA A 137 -17.38 -0.67 6.28
CA ALA A 137 -18.46 0.31 6.20
C ALA A 137 -18.14 1.46 5.22
N ARG A 138 -16.87 1.90 5.14
CA ARG A 138 -16.44 2.90 4.14
C ARG A 138 -16.45 2.33 2.73
N LEU A 139 -15.99 1.10 2.54
CA LEU A 139 -15.99 0.44 1.23
C LEU A 139 -17.42 0.26 0.70
N VAL A 140 -18.34 -0.16 1.56
CA VAL A 140 -19.77 -0.30 1.24
C VAL A 140 -20.41 1.06 0.98
N ALA A 141 -20.14 2.07 1.82
CA ALA A 141 -20.72 3.40 1.66
C ALA A 141 -20.23 4.15 0.40
N ALA A 142 -19.01 3.89 -0.05
CA ALA A 142 -18.48 4.50 -1.27
C ALA A 142 -19.33 4.14 -2.51
N ASN A 143 -19.89 2.91 -2.54
CA ASN A 143 -20.81 2.36 -3.55
C ASN A 143 -20.74 3.02 -4.94
N LYS A 144 -19.56 3.04 -5.55
CA LYS A 144 -19.34 3.64 -6.88
C LYS A 144 -19.61 2.66 -8.04
N GLY A 145 -20.19 1.49 -7.76
CA GLY A 145 -20.20 0.36 -8.69
C GLY A 145 -18.79 -0.21 -8.89
N GLY A 146 -18.63 -1.13 -9.84
CA GLY A 146 -17.31 -1.64 -10.26
C GLY A 146 -16.56 -2.50 -9.23
N PRO A 147 -15.43 -3.10 -9.63
CA PRO A 147 -14.67 -4.01 -8.78
C PRO A 147 -13.90 -3.32 -7.64
N TYR A 148 -13.59 -2.02 -7.75
CA TYR A 148 -12.66 -1.30 -6.87
C TYR A 148 -13.34 -0.22 -6.01
N LEU A 149 -12.60 0.34 -5.04
CA LEU A 149 -13.06 1.42 -4.15
C LEU A 149 -13.63 2.62 -4.92
N LEU A 150 -12.97 2.99 -6.01
CA LEU A 150 -13.32 4.16 -6.81
C LEU A 150 -14.14 3.82 -8.06
N GLY A 151 -14.81 2.66 -8.10
CA GLY A 151 -15.53 2.21 -9.27
C GLY A 151 -14.68 1.24 -10.10
N ASP A 152 -14.50 1.60 -11.37
CA ASP A 152 -13.63 0.86 -12.30
C ASP A 152 -12.15 1.27 -12.21
N MET A 153 -11.85 2.31 -11.42
CA MET A 153 -10.49 2.80 -11.22
C MET A 153 -9.80 2.03 -10.08
N LEU A 154 -8.77 1.25 -10.43
CA LEU A 154 -7.83 0.68 -9.46
C LEU A 154 -7.08 1.82 -8.74
N SER A 155 -6.97 1.73 -7.42
CA SER A 155 -6.26 2.70 -6.59
C SER A 155 -5.30 2.04 -5.61
N LEU A 156 -4.43 2.84 -4.99
CA LEU A 156 -3.54 2.38 -3.92
C LEU A 156 -4.30 1.69 -2.78
N ALA A 157 -5.53 2.12 -2.48
CA ALA A 157 -6.34 1.54 -1.42
C ALA A 157 -6.70 0.09 -1.72
N ASP A 158 -7.01 -0.24 -2.97
CA ASP A 158 -7.38 -1.59 -3.39
C ASP A 158 -6.18 -2.55 -3.27
N VAL A 159 -5.00 -2.08 -3.68
CA VAL A 159 -3.73 -2.82 -3.54
C VAL A 159 -3.39 -3.03 -2.06
N GLU A 160 -3.59 -2.03 -1.21
CA GLU A 160 -3.36 -2.13 0.23
C GLU A 160 -4.32 -3.12 0.91
N LEU A 161 -5.59 -3.17 0.50
CA LEU A 161 -6.56 -4.16 0.99
C LEU A 161 -6.13 -5.60 0.66
N LEU A 162 -5.56 -5.83 -0.52
CA LEU A 162 -4.97 -7.12 -0.87
C LEU A 162 -3.77 -7.45 0.03
N ILE A 163 -2.81 -6.54 0.16
CA ILE A 163 -1.60 -6.74 0.99
C ILE A 163 -2.00 -7.07 2.42
N MET A 164 -2.95 -6.32 2.99
CA MET A 164 -3.41 -6.52 4.34
C MET A 164 -4.13 -7.88 4.50
N ARG A 165 -4.95 -8.30 3.52
CA ARG A 165 -5.58 -9.62 3.52
C ARG A 165 -4.54 -10.75 3.49
N ILE A 166 -3.52 -10.64 2.62
CA ILE A 166 -2.42 -11.62 2.56
C ILE A 166 -1.68 -11.67 3.89
N CYS A 167 -1.37 -10.51 4.48
CA CYS A 167 -0.69 -10.42 5.77
C CYS A 167 -1.49 -11.05 6.91
N LEU A 168 -2.81 -10.82 6.96
CA LEU A 168 -3.71 -11.42 7.95
C LEU A 168 -3.79 -12.93 7.80
N ARG A 169 -3.91 -13.42 6.55
CA ARG A 169 -4.07 -14.85 6.26
C ARG A 169 -2.78 -15.66 6.34
N SER A 170 -1.60 -15.02 6.30
CA SER A 170 -0.31 -15.73 6.33
C SER A 170 0.04 -16.36 7.68
N GLY A 171 -0.65 -15.96 8.78
CA GLY A 171 -0.30 -16.37 10.13
C GLY A 171 0.95 -15.69 10.71
N PHE A 172 1.59 -14.79 9.95
CA PHE A 172 2.75 -14.02 10.41
C PHE A 172 2.45 -13.18 11.66
N MET A 173 1.22 -12.66 11.78
CA MET A 173 0.79 -11.87 12.92
C MET A 173 0.30 -12.73 14.10
N VAL A 174 1.21 -13.46 14.75
CA VAL A 174 0.95 -14.37 15.89
C VAL A 174 -0.09 -13.80 16.87
N GLY A 175 -1.18 -14.52 17.12
CA GLY A 175 -2.27 -14.09 18.02
C GLY A 175 -3.39 -13.29 17.35
N ILE A 176 -3.28 -12.98 16.05
CA ILE A 176 -4.40 -12.52 15.23
C ILE A 176 -4.94 -13.72 14.45
N PRO A 177 -6.24 -14.04 14.53
CA PRO A 177 -6.86 -15.09 13.72
C PRO A 177 -6.66 -14.84 12.21
N THR A 178 -6.25 -15.87 11.48
CA THR A 178 -6.09 -15.78 10.01
C THR A 178 -7.41 -15.53 9.28
N THR A 179 -8.53 -15.84 9.94
CA THR A 179 -9.90 -15.62 9.45
C THR A 179 -10.48 -14.26 9.82
N MET A 180 -9.69 -13.38 10.48
CA MET A 180 -10.21 -12.11 11.01
C MET A 180 -10.81 -11.20 9.92
N CYS A 181 -10.35 -11.32 8.68
CA CYS A 181 -10.89 -10.55 7.56
C CYS A 181 -12.04 -11.21 6.79
N ASP A 182 -12.39 -12.46 7.09
CA ASP A 182 -13.39 -13.23 6.33
C ASP A 182 -14.82 -12.63 6.35
N PRO A 183 -15.29 -11.99 7.44
CA PRO A 183 -16.64 -11.40 7.46
C PRO A 183 -16.84 -10.16 6.59
N TYR A 184 -15.77 -9.53 6.09
CA TYR A 184 -15.84 -8.25 5.37
C TYR A 184 -15.97 -8.49 3.86
N VAL A 185 -17.21 -8.56 3.38
CA VAL A 185 -17.53 -8.98 2.01
C VAL A 185 -16.92 -8.04 0.98
N ARG A 186 -17.15 -6.73 1.10
CA ARG A 186 -16.70 -5.76 0.09
C ARG A 186 -15.18 -5.67 0.05
N TRP A 187 -14.52 -5.71 1.21
CA TRP A 187 -13.05 -5.85 1.26
C TRP A 187 -12.59 -7.05 0.44
N ASN A 188 -13.13 -8.24 0.72
CA ASN A 188 -12.67 -9.46 0.06
C ASN A 188 -12.93 -9.44 -1.45
N GLU A 189 -14.06 -8.92 -1.91
CA GLU A 189 -14.35 -8.73 -3.33
C GLU A 189 -13.33 -7.82 -4.03
N ILE A 190 -12.99 -6.67 -3.44
CA ILE A 190 -11.96 -5.77 -3.97
C ILE A 190 -10.63 -6.51 -4.05
N ALA A 191 -10.24 -7.15 -2.95
CA ALA A 191 -8.95 -7.82 -2.89
C ALA A 191 -8.89 -9.05 -3.84
N ASP A 192 -10.01 -9.72 -4.13
CA ASP A 192 -10.10 -10.76 -5.17
C ASP A 192 -9.92 -10.18 -6.57
N ALA A 193 -10.56 -9.04 -6.86
CA ALA A 193 -10.38 -8.34 -8.13
C ALA A 193 -8.94 -7.89 -8.35
N VAL A 194 -8.24 -7.43 -7.30
CA VAL A 194 -6.81 -7.09 -7.38
C VAL A 194 -5.95 -8.35 -7.54
N ALA A 195 -6.24 -9.42 -6.79
CA ALA A 195 -5.50 -10.69 -6.89
C ALA A 195 -5.63 -11.36 -8.26
N ALA A 196 -6.71 -11.10 -8.99
CA ALA A 196 -6.92 -11.59 -10.34
C ALA A 196 -6.05 -10.87 -11.41
N LEU A 197 -5.41 -9.75 -11.08
CA LEU A 197 -4.54 -9.04 -12.02
C LEU A 197 -3.30 -9.90 -12.36
N PRO A 198 -2.98 -10.14 -13.65
CA PRO A 198 -1.87 -11.00 -14.04
C PRO A 198 -0.52 -10.62 -13.42
N LYS A 199 -0.26 -9.32 -13.27
CA LYS A 199 0.98 -8.84 -12.64
C LYS A 199 1.02 -9.08 -11.13
N ILE A 200 -0.11 -9.03 -10.44
CA ILE A 200 -0.16 -9.40 -9.03
C ILE A 200 0.16 -10.89 -8.85
N GLN A 201 -0.41 -11.74 -9.72
CA GLN A 201 -0.12 -13.17 -9.73
C GLN A 201 1.36 -13.44 -10.03
N ALA A 202 1.93 -12.75 -11.02
CA ALA A 202 3.34 -12.88 -11.37
C ALA A 202 4.28 -12.44 -10.22
N TRP A 203 3.94 -11.35 -9.53
CA TRP A 203 4.69 -10.88 -8.36
C TRP A 203 4.75 -11.96 -7.27
N TYR A 204 3.59 -12.46 -6.84
CA TYR A 204 3.52 -13.44 -5.75
C TYR A 204 3.98 -14.85 -6.16
N ALA A 205 4.04 -15.17 -7.46
CA ALA A 205 4.68 -16.40 -7.93
C ALA A 205 6.21 -16.39 -7.76
N THR A 206 6.82 -15.21 -7.73
CA THR A 206 8.28 -15.02 -7.62
C THR A 206 8.70 -14.47 -6.25
N HIS A 207 7.75 -13.99 -5.46
CA HIS A 207 7.92 -13.45 -4.10
C HIS A 207 6.84 -14.02 -3.16
N PRO A 208 6.89 -15.32 -2.84
CA PRO A 208 5.88 -15.99 -2.01
C PRO A 208 5.86 -15.50 -0.55
#